data_AF-A0AAJ1UNZ6-F1
#
_entry.id   AF-A0AAJ1UNZ6-F1
#
_cell.length_a   1.000
_cell.length_b   1.000
_cell.length_c   1.000
_cell.angle_alpha   90.00
_cell.angle_beta   90.00
_cell.angle_gamma   90.00
#
_symmetry.space_group_name_H-M   'P 1'
#
loop_
_entity.id
_entity.type
_entity.pdbx_description
1 polymer ?
#
loop_
_entity_poly.entity_id
_entity_poly.type
_entity_poly.pdbx_seq_one_letter_code
_entity_poly.pdbx_strand_id
1 'polypeptide(L)' 'MSRKRRGSYDVEYMRIVVGLIRDGIGAKSLARRLGVSKETTREWLLSYRIGGEAALMGER' A
#
# COMPACT_ATOMS: atom_id res chain seq x y z
N MET A 1 4.32 7.55 -17.82
CA MET A 1 3.79 6.59 -16.82
C MET A 1 2.72 7.30 -16.01
N SER A 2 1.45 6.98 -16.24
CA SER A 2 0.33 7.64 -15.58
C SER A 2 0.41 7.40 -14.08
N ARG A 3 0.72 8.45 -13.29
CA ARG A 3 0.45 8.48 -11.85
C ARG A 3 -1.07 8.40 -11.70
N LYS A 4 -1.61 7.17 -11.70
CA LYS A 4 -3.01 6.91 -11.36
C LYS A 4 -3.26 7.64 -10.06
N ARG A 5 -4.28 8.50 -10.09
CA ARG A 5 -4.74 9.30 -8.95
C ARG A 5 -4.68 8.41 -7.71
N ARG A 6 -3.75 8.69 -6.79
CA ARG A 6 -3.93 8.30 -5.40
C ARG A 6 -5.14 9.11 -4.96
N GLY A 7 -6.35 8.60 -5.23
CA GLY A 7 -7.50 9.00 -4.42
C GLY A 7 -7.02 8.79 -3.00
N SER A 8 -6.97 9.87 -2.21
CA SER A 8 -6.40 9.85 -0.88
C SER A 8 -7.13 8.76 -0.11
N TYR A 9 -6.49 7.60 0.03
CA TYR A 9 -7.01 6.54 0.89
C TYR A 9 -7.07 7.14 2.28
N ASP A 10 -8.15 6.84 3.00
CA ASP A 10 -8.29 7.34 4.35
C ASP A 10 -7.11 6.89 5.21
N VAL A 11 -6.66 7.72 6.15
CA VAL A 11 -5.46 7.43 6.95
C VAL A 11 -5.64 6.13 7.72
N GLU A 12 -6.86 5.86 8.20
CA GLU A 12 -7.21 4.59 8.85
C GLU A 12 -7.06 3.40 7.91
N TYR A 13 -7.46 3.54 6.64
CA TYR A 13 -7.32 2.49 5.64
C TYR A 13 -5.83 2.19 5.38
N MET A 14 -5.00 3.22 5.24
CA MET A 14 -3.56 3.04 5.02
C MET A 14 -2.85 2.44 6.23
N ARG A 15 -3.31 2.70 7.46
CA ARG A 15 -2.81 2.02 8.67
C ARG A 15 -3.09 0.52 8.64
N ILE A 16 -4.25 0.09 8.15
CA ILE A 16 -4.56 -1.34 7.97
C ILE A 16 -3.61 -1.95 6.93
N VAL A 17 -3.38 -1.27 5.80
CA VAL A 17 -2.45 -1.72 4.76
C VAL A 17 -1.04 -1.91 5.33
N VAL A 18 -0.56 -0.92 6.09
CA VAL A 18 0.74 -0.97 6.77
C VAL A 18 0.83 -2.16 7.72
N GLY A 19 -0.20 -2.39 8.55
CA GLY A 19 -0.25 -3.53 9.46
C GLY A 19 -0.15 -4.87 8.74
N LEU A 20 -0.87 -5.02 7.62
CA LEU A 20 -0.80 -6.23 6.80
C LEU A 20 0.56 -6.43 6.14
N ILE A 21 1.20 -5.34 5.68
CA ILE A 21 2.56 -5.42 5.11
C ILE A 21 3.58 -5.79 6.20
N ARG A 22 3.45 -5.23 7.41
CA ARG A 22 4.27 -5.56 8.58
C ARG A 22 4.16 -7.01 9.01
N ASP A 23 2.97 -7.60 8.88
CA ASP A 23 2.70 -9.03 9.10
C ASP A 23 3.34 -9.93 8.02
N GLY A 24 3.95 -9.34 6.98
CA GLY A 24 4.61 -10.08 5.90
C GLY A 24 3.65 -10.53 4.80
N ILE A 25 2.44 -9.96 4.73
CA ILE A 25 1.46 -10.34 3.70
C ILE A 25 1.95 -9.88 2.32
N GLY A 26 2.15 -10.85 1.42
CA GLY A 26 2.54 -10.58 0.03
C GLY A 26 1.45 -9.93 -0.82
N ALA A 27 1.85 -9.34 -1.95
CA ALA A 27 1.00 -8.53 -2.84
C ALA A 27 -0.31 -9.24 -3.26
N LYS A 28 -0.24 -10.55 -3.56
CA LYS A 28 -1.40 -11.34 -4.01
C LYS A 28 -2.45 -11.48 -2.90
N SER A 29 -2.00 -11.75 -1.68
CA SER A 29 -2.87 -11.91 -0.51
C SER A 29 -3.46 -10.56 -0.09
N LEU A 30 -2.63 -9.51 -0.12
CA LEU A 30 -3.05 -8.14 0.19
C LEU A 30 -4.10 -7.64 -0.81
N ALA A 31 -3.90 -7.85 -2.11
CA ALA A 31 -4.87 -7.55 -3.16
C ALA A 31 -6.22 -8.25 -2.94
N ARG A 32 -6.18 -9.55 -2.64
CA ARG A 32 -7.40 -10.35 -2.43
C ARG A 32 -8.16 -9.91 -1.18
N ARG A 33 -7.46 -9.52 -0.13
CA ARG A 33 -8.05 -9.12 1.15
C ARG A 33 -8.66 -7.70 1.10
N LEU A 34 -8.05 -6.82 0.32
CA LEU A 34 -8.46 -5.42 0.20
C LEU A 34 -9.34 -5.13 -1.02
N GLY A 35 -9.52 -6.10 -1.91
CA GLY A 35 -10.31 -5.92 -3.15
C GLY A 35 -9.65 -4.98 -4.17
N VAL A 36 -8.35 -4.71 -4.02
CA VAL A 36 -7.60 -3.81 -4.91
C VAL A 36 -6.79 -4.59 -5.95
N SER A 37 -6.41 -3.91 -7.03
CA SER A 37 -5.55 -4.47 -8.06
C SER A 37 -4.18 -4.90 -7.50
N LYS A 38 -3.62 -5.99 -8.06
CA LYS A 38 -2.25 -6.45 -7.76
C LYS A 38 -1.19 -5.40 -8.04
N GLU A 39 -1.42 -4.54 -9.03
CA GLU A 39 -0.52 -3.43 -9.37
C GLU A 39 -0.43 -2.43 -8.21
N THR A 40 -1.56 -1.97 -7.68
CA THR A 40 -1.63 -1.04 -6.53
C THR A 40 -0.91 -1.60 -5.29
N THR A 41 -1.14 -2.88 -5.00
CA THR A 41 -0.50 -3.55 -3.86
C THR A 41 1.00 -3.75 -4.05
N ARG A 42 1.48 -3.96 -5.28
CA ARG A 42 2.93 -3.95 -5.58
C ARG A 42 3.54 -2.58 -5.35
N GLU A 43 2.88 -1.51 -5.79
CA GLU A 43 3.34 -0.13 -5.57
C GLU A 43 3.43 0.20 -4.07
N TRP A 44 2.46 -0.25 -3.27
CA TRP A 44 2.49 -0.10 -1.82
C TRP A 44 3.66 -0.83 -1.17
N LEU A 45 3.88 -2.09 -1.55
CA LEU A 45 5.00 -2.89 -1.04
C LEU A 45 6.36 -2.29 -1.44
N LEU A 46 6.48 -1.78 -2.66
CA LEU A 46 7.68 -1.09 -3.12
C LEU A 46 7.91 0.20 -2.31
N SER A 47 6.87 1.02 -2.13
CA SER A 47 6.95 2.24 -1.32
C SER A 47 7.39 1.92 0.11
N TYR A 48 6.80 0.89 0.71
CA TYR A 48 7.14 0.42 2.05
C TYR A 48 8.59 -0.10 2.15
N ARG A 49 9.09 -0.79 1.12
CA ARG A 49 10.49 -1.26 1.09
C ARG A 49 11.51 -0.13 0.94
N ILE A 50 11.16 0.93 0.21
CA ILE A 50 12.06 2.04 -0.09
C ILE A 50 12.13 3.03 1.07
N GLY A 51 11.00 3.35 1.70
CA GLY A 51 10.93 4.40 2.73
C GLY A 51 9.98 4.09 3.88
N GLY A 52 9.64 2.82 4.10
CA GLY A 52 8.84 2.38 5.23
C GLY A 52 7.40 2.90 5.21
N GLU A 53 6.83 3.01 6.40
CA GLU A 53 5.46 3.47 6.64
C GLU A 53 5.25 4.89 6.10
N ALA A 54 6.20 5.81 6.31
CA ALA A 54 6.11 7.20 5.86
C ALA A 54 5.96 7.33 4.32
N ALA A 55 6.78 6.60 3.56
CA ALA A 55 6.71 6.63 2.09
C ALA A 55 5.41 6.02 1.54
N LEU A 56 4.86 5.02 2.23
CA LEU A 56 3.57 4.44 1.89
C LEU A 56 2.41 5.40 2.20
N MET A 57 2.45 6.05 3.37
CA MET A 57 1.48 7.05 3.82
C MET A 57 1.56 8.35 3.01
N GLY A 58 2.66 8.56 2.28
CA GLY A 58 2.88 9.79 1.51
C GLY A 58 3.23 10.98 2.40
N GLU A 59 3.68 10.73 3.63
CA GLU A 59 4.25 11.74 4.52
C GLU A 59 5.62 12.11 3.93
N ARG A 60 5.70 13.32 3.34
CA ARG A 60 6.96 13.92 2.89
C ARG A 60 7.47 14.91 3.93
#